data_AF-A0A2A4B314-F1
#
_entry.id   AF-A0A2A4B314-F1
#
_cell.length_a   1.000
_cell.length_b   1.000
_cell.length_c   1.000
_cell.angle_alpha   90.00
_cell.angle_beta   90.00
_cell.angle_gamma   90.00
#
_symmetry.space_group_name_H-M   'P 1'
#
loop_
_entity.id
_entity.type
_entity.pdbx_description
1 polymer ?
#
loop_
_entity_poly.entity_id
_entity_poly.type
_entity_poly.pdbx_seq_one_letter_code
_entity_poly.pdbx_strand_id
1 'polypeptide(L)'
;MLDHVSIAVTDIAKSIAFYSQALAPLGITRLKSYGGTNEKPDHVGFGSGHKPYLWLGKGEPIRGYVHIALSVPDRAAVDAFYQAALAAGGRDNGPPGPRPHYHERYYGAFVLDPDGCNLEAVHHGF
;
A
#
# COMPACT_ATOMS: atom_id res chain seq x y z
N MET A 1 -13.54 -12.29 0.67
CA MET A 1 -12.86 -11.87 1.91
C MET A 1 -11.41 -12.30 1.81
N LEU A 2 -10.47 -11.36 1.84
CA LEU A 2 -9.03 -11.64 1.90
C LEU A 2 -8.57 -11.53 3.35
N ASP A 3 -7.77 -12.49 3.84
CA ASP A 3 -7.25 -12.43 5.20
C ASP A 3 -5.96 -11.59 5.29
N HIS A 4 -4.98 -11.93 4.45
CA HIS A 4 -3.74 -11.19 4.25
C HIS A 4 -3.13 -11.53 2.89
N VAL A 5 -2.19 -10.70 2.43
CA VAL A 5 -1.38 -10.91 1.22
C VAL A 5 0.09 -10.66 1.53
N SER A 6 0.99 -11.24 0.72
CA SER A 6 2.43 -10.99 0.81
C SER A 6 2.99 -10.63 -0.56
N ILE A 7 3.88 -9.64 -0.60
CA ILE A 7 4.65 -9.27 -1.79
C ILE A 7 6.14 -9.28 -1.47
N ALA A 8 6.95 -9.67 -2.45
CA ALA A 8 8.39 -9.58 -2.35
C ALA A 8 8.87 -8.18 -2.77
N VAL A 9 9.86 -7.65 -2.06
CA VAL A 9 10.49 -6.35 -2.30
C VAL A 9 12.01 -6.49 -2.35
N THR A 10 12.67 -5.71 -3.22
CA THR A 10 14.13 -5.79 -3.41
C THR A 10 14.91 -5.17 -2.27
N ASP A 11 14.44 -4.03 -1.72
CA ASP A 11 15.04 -3.33 -0.60
C ASP A 11 14.01 -3.14 0.51
N ILE A 12 14.07 -4.01 1.52
CA ILE A 12 13.11 -4.00 2.62
C ILE A 12 13.14 -2.68 3.42
N ALA A 13 14.29 -2.02 3.56
CA ALA A 13 14.37 -0.78 4.34
C ALA A 13 13.71 0.38 3.58
N LYS A 14 13.97 0.47 2.27
CA LYS A 14 13.32 1.44 1.39
C LYS A 14 11.79 1.21 1.35
N SER A 15 11.37 -0.04 1.24
CA SER A 15 9.94 -0.37 1.20
C SER A 15 9.27 -0.14 2.55
N ILE A 16 9.90 -0.44 3.70
CA ILE A 16 9.37 -0.06 5.01
C ILE A 16 9.14 1.45 5.08
N ALA A 17 10.10 2.27 4.68
CA ALA A 17 9.95 3.72 4.70
C ALA A 17 8.78 4.19 3.81
N PHE A 18 8.71 3.69 2.59
CA PHE A 18 7.63 3.99 1.65
C PHE A 18 6.25 3.60 2.21
N TYR A 19 6.06 2.33 2.58
CA TYR A 19 4.78 1.82 3.06
C TYR A 19 4.37 2.46 4.39
N SER A 20 5.32 2.76 5.29
CA SER A 20 5.01 3.45 6.56
C SER A 20 4.45 4.84 6.33
N GLN A 21 4.99 5.60 5.37
CA GLN A 21 4.52 6.94 5.06
C GLN A 21 3.24 6.91 4.23
N ALA A 22 3.19 6.11 3.16
CA ALA A 22 2.05 6.00 2.26
C ALA A 22 0.77 5.55 2.99
N LEU A 23 0.90 4.62 3.93
CA LEU A 23 -0.24 4.00 4.60
C LEU A 23 -0.65 4.68 5.92
N ALA A 24 0.18 5.57 6.46
CA ALA A 24 -0.12 6.29 7.71
C ALA A 24 -1.44 7.07 7.68
N PRO A 25 -1.82 7.78 6.59
CA PRO A 25 -3.12 8.46 6.52
C PRO A 25 -4.33 7.53 6.62
N LEU A 26 -4.14 6.25 6.31
CA LEU A 26 -5.18 5.22 6.38
C LEU A 26 -5.26 4.56 7.76
N GLY A 27 -4.45 5.00 8.73
CA GLY A 27 -4.35 4.40 10.06
C GLY A 27 -3.67 3.02 10.05
N ILE A 28 -2.92 2.71 9.01
CA ILE A 28 -2.23 1.43 8.83
C ILE A 28 -0.75 1.62 9.23
N THR A 29 -0.27 0.77 10.12
CA THR A 29 1.08 0.86 10.69
C THR A 29 1.82 -0.47 10.57
N ARG A 30 3.15 -0.44 10.76
CA ARG A 30 3.96 -1.64 10.92
C ARG A 30 3.63 -2.29 12.26
N LEU A 31 3.04 -3.50 12.22
CA LEU A 31 2.61 -4.23 13.41
C LEU A 31 3.56 -5.36 13.80
N LYS A 32 4.19 -6.01 12.82
CA LYS A 32 5.07 -7.17 13.05
C LYS A 32 6.27 -7.13 12.13
N SER A 33 7.37 -7.74 12.57
CA SER A 33 8.51 -8.09 11.74
C SER A 33 9.19 -9.34 12.26
N TYR A 34 9.79 -10.13 11.37
CA TYR A 34 10.53 -11.34 11.72
C TYR A 34 11.67 -11.61 10.72
N GLY A 35 12.65 -12.39 11.16
CA GLY A 35 13.89 -12.61 10.41
C GLY A 35 14.80 -11.38 10.37
N GLY A 36 16.03 -11.55 9.91
CA GLY A 36 17.01 -10.46 9.76
C GLY A 36 17.34 -9.70 11.05
N THR A 37 17.45 -8.38 10.93
CA THR A 37 17.75 -7.41 12.01
C THR A 37 16.55 -6.49 12.25
N ASN A 38 16.59 -5.65 13.29
CA ASN A 38 15.49 -4.71 13.56
C ASN A 38 15.29 -3.69 12.42
N GLU A 39 16.39 -3.20 11.85
CA GLU A 39 16.45 -2.22 10.78
C GLU A 39 16.21 -2.87 9.40
N LYS A 40 16.65 -4.11 9.22
CA LYS A 40 16.50 -4.89 7.98
C LYS A 40 15.92 -6.27 8.30
N PRO A 41 14.63 -6.34 8.65
CA PRO A 41 13.97 -7.62 8.84
C PRO A 41 13.79 -8.34 7.51
N ASP A 42 13.61 -9.66 7.53
CA ASP A 42 13.30 -10.39 6.30
C ASP A 42 11.83 -10.25 5.91
N HIS A 43 10.94 -10.03 6.88
CA HIS A 43 9.52 -9.83 6.66
C HIS A 43 8.93 -8.74 7.56
N VAL A 44 7.95 -8.00 7.04
CA VAL A 44 7.24 -6.92 7.75
C VAL A 44 5.76 -6.96 7.44
N GLY A 45 4.93 -6.92 8.48
CA GLY A 45 3.48 -6.91 8.36
C GLY A 45 2.90 -5.54 8.70
N PHE A 46 2.20 -4.94 7.74
CA PHE A 46 1.40 -3.74 7.89
C PHE A 46 -0.07 -4.10 8.12
N GLY A 47 -0.73 -3.34 8.97
CA GLY A 47 -2.16 -3.49 9.21
C GLY A 47 -2.70 -2.48 10.20
N SER A 48 -3.90 -2.73 10.71
CA SER A 48 -4.57 -1.88 11.69
C SER A 48 -4.96 -2.67 12.94
N GLY A 49 -5.01 -1.98 14.09
CA GLY A 49 -5.18 -2.63 15.40
C GLY A 49 -4.06 -3.63 15.68
N HIS A 50 -4.40 -4.90 15.80
CA HIS A 50 -3.44 -5.99 16.05
C HIS A 50 -3.30 -6.99 14.89
N LYS A 51 -3.94 -6.71 13.75
CA LYS A 51 -4.00 -7.62 12.60
C LYS A 51 -3.18 -7.10 11.41
N PRO A 52 -1.99 -7.65 11.13
CA PRO A 52 -1.31 -7.41 9.86
C PRO A 52 -2.04 -8.14 8.72
N TYR A 53 -2.19 -7.47 7.58
CA TYR A 53 -2.83 -8.02 6.38
C TYR A 53 -2.08 -7.72 5.07
N LEU A 54 -1.10 -6.81 5.09
CA LEU A 54 -0.20 -6.56 3.98
C LEU A 54 1.23 -6.85 4.42
N TRP A 55 1.83 -7.88 3.86
CA TRP A 55 3.17 -8.31 4.20
C TRP A 55 4.17 -7.98 3.10
N LEU A 56 5.31 -7.45 3.50
CA LEU A 56 6.50 -7.31 2.67
C LEU A 56 7.48 -8.41 3.06
N GLY A 57 8.04 -9.11 2.08
CA GLY A 57 9.14 -10.06 2.25
C GLY A 57 10.34 -9.64 1.42
N LYS A 58 11.54 -9.70 1.99
CA LYS A 58 12.77 -9.52 1.23
C LYS A 58 12.90 -10.64 0.21
N GLY A 59 13.06 -10.31 -1.06
CA GLY A 59 13.20 -11.32 -2.13
C GLY A 59 13.16 -10.73 -3.52
N GLU A 60 13.00 -11.59 -4.53
CA GLU A 60 12.76 -11.15 -5.90
C GLU A 60 11.27 -10.79 -6.08
N PRO A 61 10.93 -9.54 -6.43
CA PRO A 61 9.55 -9.16 -6.71
C PRO A 61 8.97 -9.94 -7.89
N ILE A 62 7.65 -10.09 -7.88
CA ILE A 62 6.93 -10.68 -9.03
C ILE A 62 7.17 -9.80 -10.26
N ARG A 63 7.71 -10.40 -11.32
CA ARG A 63 7.83 -9.75 -12.63
C ARG A 63 6.46 -9.78 -13.31
N GLY A 64 5.74 -8.66 -13.33
CA GLY A 64 4.43 -8.55 -13.96
C GLY A 64 3.52 -7.53 -13.29
N TYR A 65 2.21 -7.69 -13.47
CA TYR A 65 1.22 -6.80 -12.89
C TYR A 65 0.80 -7.29 -11.49
N VAL A 66 1.27 -6.62 -10.45
CA VAL A 66 0.77 -6.77 -9.08
C VAL A 66 -0.03 -5.53 -8.75
N HIS A 67 -1.28 -5.71 -8.32
CA HIS A 67 -2.16 -4.64 -7.93
C HIS A 67 -2.84 -4.97 -6.60
N ILE A 68 -2.76 -4.04 -5.66
CA ILE A 68 -3.35 -4.17 -4.32
C ILE A 68 -4.16 -2.90 -4.06
N ALA A 69 -5.48 -3.07 -3.95
CA ALA A 69 -6.40 -2.00 -3.62
C ALA A 69 -6.83 -2.08 -2.15
N LEU A 70 -6.69 -0.98 -1.43
CA LEU A 70 -7.07 -0.80 -0.04
C LEU A 70 -8.39 -0.02 0.01
N SER A 71 -9.42 -0.61 0.61
CA SER A 71 -10.70 0.08 0.84
C SER A 71 -10.53 1.12 1.96
N VAL A 72 -10.99 2.34 1.71
CA VAL A 72 -10.85 3.49 2.62
C VAL A 72 -12.20 4.17 2.89
N PRO A 73 -12.38 4.82 4.05
CA PRO A 73 -13.69 5.25 4.52
C PRO A 73 -14.30 6.40 3.71
N ASP A 74 -13.47 7.23 3.06
CA ASP A 74 -13.92 8.41 2.33
C ASP A 74 -12.91 8.83 1.25
N ARG A 75 -13.29 9.85 0.47
CA ARG A 75 -12.44 10.41 -0.59
C ARG A 75 -11.21 11.15 -0.04
N ALA A 76 -11.31 11.73 1.15
CA ALA A 76 -10.18 12.46 1.75
C ALA A 76 -9.04 11.48 2.13
N ALA A 77 -9.38 10.26 2.56
CA ALA A 77 -8.41 9.20 2.80
C ALA A 77 -7.70 8.77 1.50
N VAL A 78 -8.42 8.72 0.37
CA VAL A 78 -7.81 8.48 -0.96
C VAL A 78 -6.80 9.57 -1.30
N ASP A 79 -7.20 10.84 -1.14
CA ASP A 79 -6.34 12.00 -1.42
C ASP A 79 -5.10 11.99 -0.53
N ALA A 80 -5.28 11.74 0.77
CA ALA A 80 -4.20 11.73 1.75
C ALA A 80 -3.20 10.60 1.51
N PHE A 81 -3.69 9.39 1.19
CA PHE A 81 -2.83 8.28 0.76
C PHE A 81 -1.98 8.69 -0.45
N TYR A 82 -2.60 9.25 -1.49
CA TYR A 82 -1.90 9.59 -2.72
C TYR A 82 -0.79 10.62 -2.48
N GLN A 83 -1.09 11.70 -1.74
CA GLN A 83 -0.09 12.71 -1.40
C GLN A 83 1.06 12.14 -0.58
N ALA A 84 0.75 11.31 0.44
CA ALA A 84 1.76 10.70 1.29
C ALA A 84 2.63 9.71 0.51
N ALA A 85 2.04 8.91 -0.39
CA ALA A 85 2.74 7.93 -1.20
C ALA A 85 3.68 8.60 -2.22
N LEU A 86 3.25 9.69 -2.86
CA LEU A 86 4.14 10.48 -3.73
C LEU A 86 5.28 11.13 -2.93
N ALA A 87 4.98 11.72 -1.77
CA ALA A 87 6.00 12.30 -0.89
C ALA A 87 7.02 11.26 -0.39
N ALA A 88 6.61 10.00 -0.28
CA ALA A 88 7.45 8.87 0.08
C ALA A 88 8.31 8.34 -1.09
N GLY A 89 8.25 8.97 -2.26
CA GLY A 89 8.99 8.57 -3.47
C GLY A 89 8.27 7.55 -4.36
N GLY A 90 6.97 7.33 -4.14
CA GLY A 90 6.12 6.60 -5.08
C GLY A 90 5.99 7.33 -6.41
N ARG A 91 5.70 6.58 -7.47
CA ARG A 91 5.47 7.15 -8.80
C ARG A 91 3.98 7.21 -9.10
N ASP A 92 3.53 8.33 -9.64
CA ASP A 92 2.14 8.49 -10.07
C ASP A 92 1.75 7.39 -11.08
N ASN A 93 0.55 6.84 -10.91
CA ASN A 93 -0.08 5.91 -11.84
C ASN A 93 -1.57 6.22 -12.05
N GLY A 94 -2.05 7.37 -11.55
CA GLY A 94 -3.45 7.74 -11.60
C GLY A 94 -3.83 8.62 -10.41
N PRO A 95 -4.00 9.95 -10.60
CA PRO A 95 -4.33 10.86 -9.50
C PRO A 95 -5.71 10.56 -8.90
N PRO A 96 -5.98 11.03 -7.68
CA PRO A 96 -7.29 10.88 -7.05
C PRO A 96 -8.41 11.39 -7.94
N GLY A 97 -9.46 10.58 -8.12
CA GLY A 97 -10.60 11.01 -8.90
C GLY A 97 -11.67 9.94 -9.06
N PRO A 98 -12.83 10.32 -9.64
CA PRO A 98 -13.85 9.36 -10.03
C PRO A 98 -13.32 8.33 -11.03
N ARG A 99 -13.84 7.09 -10.96
CA ARG A 99 -13.60 6.00 -11.92
C ARG A 99 -14.94 5.47 -12.43
N PRO A 100 -15.72 6.25 -13.21
CA PRO A 100 -17.09 5.91 -13.59
C PRO A 100 -17.18 4.65 -14.49
N HIS A 101 -16.06 4.24 -15.10
CA HIS A 101 -15.97 2.99 -15.86
C HIS A 101 -15.96 1.73 -14.97
N TYR A 102 -15.71 1.85 -13.65
CA TYR A 102 -15.94 0.77 -12.69
C TYR A 102 -17.36 0.80 -12.14
N HIS A 103 -17.74 1.93 -11.54
CA HIS A 103 -19.11 2.30 -11.22
C HIS A 103 -19.18 3.78 -10.79
N GLU A 104 -20.39 4.35 -10.78
CA GLU A 104 -20.65 5.79 -10.58
C GLU A 104 -19.97 6.40 -9.34
N ARG A 105 -19.97 5.67 -8.22
CA ARG A 105 -19.44 6.15 -6.93
C ARG A 105 -17.96 5.85 -6.68
N TYR A 106 -17.30 5.12 -7.57
CA TYR A 106 -15.90 4.70 -7.39
C TYR A 106 -14.99 5.93 -7.39
N TYR A 107 -14.24 6.15 -6.32
CA TYR A 107 -13.22 7.18 -6.22
C TYR A 107 -11.91 6.54 -5.78
N GLY A 108 -10.85 6.70 -6.57
CA GLY A 108 -9.58 6.02 -6.31
C GLY A 108 -8.35 6.79 -6.77
N ALA A 109 -7.20 6.39 -6.26
CA ALA A 109 -5.87 6.91 -6.61
C ALA A 109 -4.85 5.78 -6.64
N PHE A 110 -3.87 5.88 -7.54
CA PHE A 110 -2.94 4.80 -7.87
C PHE A 110 -1.50 5.30 -7.81
N VAL A 111 -0.64 4.56 -7.12
CA VAL A 111 0.79 4.86 -6.98
C VAL A 111 1.60 3.58 -7.14
N LEU A 112 2.65 3.64 -7.97
CA LEU A 112 3.63 2.55 -8.03
C LEU A 112 4.58 2.66 -6.85
N ASP A 113 4.73 1.56 -6.12
CA ASP A 113 5.73 1.42 -5.07
C ASP A 113 7.17 1.34 -5.66
N PRO A 114 8.22 1.26 -4.81
CA PRO A 114 9.60 1.17 -5.27
C PRO A 114 9.92 0.00 -6.21
N ASP A 115 9.16 -1.09 -6.12
CA ASP A 115 9.35 -2.32 -6.89
C ASP A 115 8.34 -2.46 -8.05
N GLY A 116 7.41 -1.51 -8.20
CA GLY A 116 6.43 -1.46 -9.28
C GLY A 116 5.07 -2.10 -8.96
N CYS A 117 4.79 -2.44 -7.69
CA CYS A 117 3.44 -2.81 -7.27
C CYS A 117 2.49 -1.61 -7.43
N ASN A 118 1.37 -1.81 -8.13
CA ASN A 118 0.33 -0.81 -8.32
C ASN A 118 -0.59 -0.76 -7.10
N LEU A 119 -0.27 0.11 -6.13
CA LEU A 119 -1.08 0.33 -4.95
C LEU A 119 -2.23 1.28 -5.24
N GLU A 120 -3.41 0.95 -4.73
CA GLU A 120 -4.60 1.79 -4.80
C GLU A 120 -5.19 2.04 -3.42
N ALA A 121 -5.67 3.25 -3.19
CA ALA A 121 -6.69 3.54 -2.19
C ALA A 121 -8.02 3.80 -2.91
N VAL A 122 -9.08 3.12 -2.49
CA VAL A 122 -10.41 3.18 -3.11
C VAL A 122 -11.51 3.42 -2.10
N HIS A 123 -12.43 4.33 -2.44
CA HIS A 123 -13.67 4.55 -1.75
C HIS A 123 -14.87 4.29 -2.69
N HIS A 124 -15.82 3.45 -2.24
CA HIS A 124 -16.96 3.03 -3.04
C HIS A 124 -18.28 3.78 -2.76
N GLY A 125 -18.38 4.51 -1.64
CA GLY A 125 -19.56 5.32 -1.31
C GLY A 125 -20.85 4.55 -1.02
N PHE A 126 -20.76 3.34 -0.48
CA PHE A 126 -21.88 2.53 0.02
C PHE A 126 -21.60 1.99 1.43
#